data_AF-A0A661N4X6-F1
#
_entry.id   AF-A0A661N4X6-F1
#
_cell.length_a   1.000
_cell.length_b   1.000
_cell.length_c   1.000
_cell.angle_alpha   90.00
_cell.angle_beta   90.00
_cell.angle_gamma   90.00
#
_symmetry.space_group_name_H-M   'P 1'
#
loop_
_entity.id
_entity.type
_entity.pdbx_description
1 polymer ?
#
loop_
_entity_poly.entity_id
_entity_poly.type
_entity_poly.pdbx_seq_one_letter_code
_entity_poly.pdbx_strand_id
1 'polypeptide(L)'
;MDRAERDEQPRSLGRYELLFRIAAGGMAEVYAARVRGEAGFQKLVAVKRMLPQLADDEEFTTMFLDEARLAANISSPHCVSTLDLGRA
;
A
#
# COMPACT_ATOMS: atom_id res chain seq x y z
N MET A 1 13.77 26.20 14.07
CA MET A 1 14.45 24.94 13.71
C MET A 1 13.50 23.86 14.18
N ASP A 2 12.75 23.13 13.35
CA ASP A 2 12.89 22.81 11.94
C ASP A 2 11.51 22.69 11.27
N ARG A 3 11.43 23.07 10.00
CA ARG A 3 10.19 23.16 9.20
C ARG A 3 9.82 21.77 8.68
N ALA A 4 9.20 20.93 9.51
CA ALA A 4 8.59 19.67 9.07
C ALA A 4 7.16 19.84 8.51
N GLU A 5 6.74 21.06 8.20
CA GLU A 5 5.46 21.35 7.54
C GLU A 5 5.60 21.25 6.02
N ARG A 6 5.14 20.12 5.45
CA ARG A 6 4.35 19.99 4.19
C ARG A 6 4.51 18.57 3.61
N ASP A 7 3.70 17.62 4.04
CA ASP A 7 3.32 16.48 3.16
C ASP A 7 1.95 15.84 3.47
N GLU A 8 1.17 16.39 4.41
CA GLU A 8 0.04 15.65 5.00
C GLU A 8 -1.34 16.06 4.46
N GLN A 9 -1.50 16.16 3.14
CA GLN A 9 -2.85 15.92 2.61
C GLN A 9 -3.06 14.40 2.54
N PRO A 10 -4.18 13.86 3.04
CA PRO A 10 -4.46 12.44 2.91
C PRO A 10 -4.55 12.11 1.42
N ARG A 11 -3.50 11.50 0.88
CA ARG A 11 -3.46 11.08 -0.52
C ARG A 11 -4.33 9.83 -0.59
N SER A 12 -5.51 9.96 -1.18
CA SER A 12 -6.38 8.80 -1.38
C SER A 12 -5.84 7.92 -2.49
N LEU A 13 -5.83 6.61 -2.26
CA LEU A 13 -5.57 5.60 -3.28
C LEU A 13 -6.84 4.74 -3.40
N GLY A 14 -7.73 5.08 -4.32
CA GLY A 14 -9.06 4.48 -4.40
C GLY A 14 -9.80 4.59 -3.06
N ARG A 15 -10.19 3.45 -2.48
CA ARG A 15 -10.89 3.37 -1.17
C ARG A 15 -9.98 3.52 0.06
N TYR A 16 -8.67 3.64 -0.14
CA TYR A 16 -7.69 3.70 0.92
C TYR A 16 -7.28 5.14 1.19
N GLU A 17 -7.53 5.61 2.40
CA GLU A 17 -7.00 6.87 2.91
C GLU A 17 -5.57 6.61 3.42
N LEU A 18 -4.55 7.10 2.70
CA LEU A 18 -3.17 6.98 3.16
C LEU A 18 -2.94 7.95 4.32
N LEU A 19 -2.49 7.43 5.47
CA LEU A 19 -2.27 8.21 6.68
C LEU A 19 -0.83 8.70 6.74
N PHE A 20 0.13 7.78 6.84
CA PHE A 20 1.55 8.10 6.84
C PHE A 20 2.37 6.93 6.30
N ARG A 21 3.57 7.22 5.80
CA ARG A 21 4.50 6.20 5.31
C ARG A 21 5.16 5.48 6.47
N ILE A 22 5.08 4.15 6.49
CA ILE A 22 5.72 3.30 7.50
C ILE A 22 7.14 2.96 7.07
N ALA A 23 7.35 2.66 5.79
CA ALA A 23 8.64 2.25 5.26
C ALA A 23 8.79 2.63 3.78
N ALA A 24 10.04 2.74 3.33
CA ALA A 24 10.42 2.81 1.92
C ALA A 24 11.58 1.85 1.69
N GLY A 25 11.51 1.08 0.61
CA GLY A 25 12.58 0.18 0.17
C GLY A 25 12.92 0.43 -1.31
N GLY A 26 13.74 -0.44 -1.89
CA GLY A 26 14.21 -0.27 -3.27
C GLY A 26 13.08 -0.24 -4.32
N MET A 27 12.10 -1.14 -4.22
CA MET A 27 11.03 -1.30 -5.23
C MET A 27 9.72 -0.57 -4.87
N ALA A 28 9.45 -0.43 -3.58
CA ALA A 28 8.13 -0.04 -3.09
C ALA A 28 8.23 0.71 -1.75
N GLU A 29 7.16 1.42 -1.44
CA GLU A 29 6.92 2.03 -0.15
C GLU A 29 5.64 1.47 0.48
N VAL A 30 5.60 1.47 1.81
CA VAL A 30 4.48 0.93 2.60
C VAL A 30 3.88 2.06 3.42
N TYR A 31 2.57 2.21 3.31
CA TYR A 31 1.78 3.19 4.06
C TYR A 31 0.88 2.51 5.07
N ALA A 32 0.73 3.16 6.24
CA ALA A 32 -0.42 2.96 7.08
C ALA A 32 -1.60 3.64 6.39
N ALA A 33 -2.67 2.89 6.15
CA ALA A 33 -3.86 3.41 5.51
C ALA A 33 -5.11 2.99 6.26
N ARG A 34 -6.19 3.69 5.99
CA ARG A 34 -7.53 3.39 6.52
C ARG A 34 -8.48 3.12 5.37
N VAL A 35 -9.17 1.99 5.44
CA VAL A 35 -10.39 1.74 4.65
C VAL A 35 -11.59 2.20 5.47
N ARG A 36 -12.48 2.97 4.86
CA ARG A 36 -13.76 3.34 5.44
C ARG A 36 -14.87 2.52 4.76
N GLY A 37 -15.72 1.89 5.56
CA GLY A 37 -16.89 1.15 5.12
C GLY A 37 -18.19 1.82 5.58
N GLU A 38 -19.30 1.14 5.36
CA GLU A 38 -20.62 1.58 5.82
C GLU A 38 -20.70 1.66 7.35
N ALA A 39 -21.69 2.40 7.86
CA ALA A 39 -21.99 2.54 9.29
C ALA A 39 -20.78 2.97 10.17
N GLY A 40 -19.83 3.72 9.59
CA GLY A 40 -18.64 4.18 10.32
C GLY A 40 -17.58 3.11 10.53
N PHE A 41 -17.69 1.95 9.87
CA PHE A 41 -16.67 0.92 9.91
C PHE A 41 -15.33 1.47 9.39
N GLN A 42 -14.26 1.24 10.14
CA GLN A 42 -12.91 1.61 9.74
C GLN A 42 -11.97 0.44 10.00
N LYS A 43 -11.07 0.17 9.06
CA LYS A 43 -10.03 -0.83 9.21
C LYS A 43 -8.69 -0.23 8.83
N LEU A 44 -7.71 -0.35 9.75
CA LEU A 44 -6.32 -0.05 9.44
C LEU A 44 -5.73 -1.17 8.59
N VAL A 45 -5.02 -0.78 7.55
CA VAL A 45 -4.38 -1.69 6.59
C VAL A 45 -3.00 -1.16 6.21
N ALA A 46 -2.14 -2.06 5.74
CA ALA A 46 -0.90 -1.70 5.08
C ALA A 46 -1.14 -1.63 3.57
N VAL A 47 -0.72 -0.55 2.93
CA VAL A 47 -0.73 -0.42 1.47
C VAL A 47 0.70 -0.39 0.97
N LYS A 48 1.12 -1.45 0.27
CA LYS A 48 2.40 -1.50 -0.43
C LYS A 48 2.22 -0.95 -1.84
N ARG A 49 2.92 0.14 -2.18
CA ARG A 49 2.84 0.82 -3.47
C ARG A 49 4.20 0.81 -4.15
N MET A 50 4.24 0.46 -5.43
CA MET A 50 5.44 0.58 -6.25
C MET A 50 5.90 2.05 -6.35
N LEU A 51 7.21 2.27 -6.38
CA LEU A 51 7.76 3.60 -6.64
C LEU A 51 7.44 4.03 -8.07
N PRO A 52 6.92 5.25 -8.30
CA PRO A 52 6.53 5.70 -9.64
C PRO A 52 7.64 5.59 -10.70
N GLN A 53 8.89 5.77 -10.29
CA GLN A 53 10.06 5.72 -11.17
C GLN A 53 10.38 4.30 -11.66
N LEU A 54 9.83 3.27 -11.01
CA LEU A 54 10.02 1.86 -11.37
C LEU A 54 8.78 1.26 -12.04
N ALA A 55 7.69 2.01 -12.15
CA ALA A 55 6.42 1.53 -12.67
C ALA A 55 6.41 1.31 -14.20
N ASP A 56 7.37 1.90 -14.91
CA ASP A 56 7.55 1.72 -16.35
C ASP A 56 8.55 0.60 -16.70
N ASP A 57 9.19 0.01 -15.69
CA ASP A 57 10.08 -1.13 -15.85
C ASP A 57 9.30 -2.44 -15.66
N GLU A 58 9.24 -3.24 -16.73
CA GLU A 58 8.50 -4.50 -16.74
C GLU A 58 9.06 -5.53 -15.75
N GLU A 59 10.38 -5.52 -15.48
CA GLU A 59 11.01 -6.46 -14.56
C GLU A 59 10.52 -6.19 -13.12
N PHE A 60 10.59 -4.94 -12.68
CA PHE A 60 10.09 -4.54 -11.36
C PHE A 60 8.59 -4.73 -11.24
N THR A 61 7.84 -4.39 -12.29
CA THR A 61 6.38 -4.58 -12.32
C THR A 61 6.02 -6.05 -12.17
N THR A 62 6.71 -6.94 -12.88
CA THR A 62 6.50 -8.38 -12.79
C THR A 62 6.83 -8.92 -11.40
N MET A 63 8.00 -8.57 -10.85
CA MET A 63 8.41 -9.00 -9.51
C MET A 63 7.39 -8.57 -8.43
N PHE A 64 6.93 -7.32 -8.49
CA PHE A 64 5.94 -6.80 -7.55
C PHE A 64 4.59 -7.54 -7.63
N LEU A 65 4.11 -7.79 -8.86
CA LEU A 65 2.85 -8.50 -9.07
C LEU A 65 2.94 -9.97 -8.67
N ASP A 66 4.09 -10.62 -8.89
CA ASP A 66 4.31 -12.00 -8.50
C ASP A 66 4.34 -12.17 -6.98
N GLU A 67 4.97 -11.24 -6.24
CA GLU A 67 4.90 -11.21 -4.78
C GLU A 67 3.44 -11.13 -4.30
N ALA A 68 2.65 -10.22 -4.88
CA ALA A 68 1.25 -10.06 -4.50
C ALA A 68 0.40 -11.29 -4.84
N ARG A 69 0.63 -11.93 -5.99
CA ARG A 69 -0.05 -13.18 -6.39
C ARG A 69 0.29 -14.33 -5.45
N LEU A 70 1.56 -14.49 -5.09
CA LEU A 70 1.99 -15.52 -4.14
C LEU A 70 1.32 -15.30 -2.78
N ALA A 71 1.36 -14.07 -2.26
CA ALA A 71 0.74 -13.73 -0.98
C ALA A 71 -0.79 -13.91 -0.99
N ALA A 72 -1.47 -13.62 -2.11
CA ALA A 72 -2.92 -13.80 -2.24
C ALA A 72 -3.37 -15.27 -2.20
N ASN A 73 -2.48 -16.21 -2.52
CA ASN A 73 -2.77 -17.64 -2.47
C ASN A 73 -2.60 -18.26 -1.06
N ILE A 74 -2.11 -17.50 -0.08
CA ILE A 74 -1.91 -17.99 1.29
C ILE A 74 -3.17 -17.71 2.12
N SER A 75 -3.91 -18.76 2.46
CA SER A 75 -5.05 -18.70 3.39
C SER A 75 -4.72 -19.45 4.67
N SER A 76 -4.31 -18.70 5.70
CA SER A 76 -3.93 -19.26 7.01
C SER A 76 -4.11 -18.22 8.11
N PRO A 77 -4.57 -18.60 9.31
CA PRO A 77 -4.66 -17.69 10.46
C PRO A 77 -3.29 -17.17 10.95
N HIS A 78 -2.19 -17.78 10.50
CA HIS A 78 -0.81 -17.40 10.88
C HIS A 78 -0.10 -16.56 9.82
N CYS A 79 -0.78 -16.19 8.72
CA CYS A 79 -0.22 -15.34 7.68
C CYS A 79 -1.14 -14.13 7.45
N VAL A 80 -0.55 -12.99 7.12
CA VAL A 80 -1.33 -11.80 6.76
C VAL A 80 -2.05 -12.04 5.43
N SER A 81 -3.33 -11.70 5.37
CA SER A 81 -4.13 -11.84 4.17
C SER A 81 -3.96 -10.65 3.23
N THR A 82 -3.80 -10.93 1.94
CA THR A 82 -3.87 -9.91 0.88
C THR A 82 -5.34 -9.53 0.67
N LEU A 83 -5.69 -8.25 0.86
CA LEU A 83 -7.07 -7.78 0.75
C LEU A 83 -7.46 -7.37 -0.67
N ASP A 84 -6.50 -6.89 -1.45
CA ASP A 84 -6.72 -6.28 -2.75
C ASP A 84 -5.39 -6.20 -3.52
N LEU A 85 -5.49 -6.18 -4.84
CA LEU A 85 -4.38 -5.95 -5.77
C LEU A 85 -4.90 -5.18 -6.97
N GLY A 86 -4.24 -4.07 -7.33
CA GLY A 86 -4.66 -3.27 -8.47
C GLY A 86 -3.70 -2.14 -8.82
N ARG A 87 -4.06 -1.43 -9.89
CA ARG A 87 -3.40 -0.20 -10.35
C ARG A 87 -4.35 0.98 -10.09
N ALA A 88 -3.80 2.12 -9.70
CA ALA A 88 -4.53 3.37 -9.53
C ALA A 88 -4.21 4.36 -10.65
#